data_AF-A0A1X7SXR3-F1
#
_entry.id   AF-A0A1X7SXR3-F1
#
_cell.length_a   1.000
_cell.length_b   1.000
_cell.length_c   1.000
_cell.angle_alpha   90.00
_cell.angle_beta   90.00
_cell.angle_gamma   90.00
#
_symmetry.space_group_name_H-M   'P 1'
#
loop_
_entity.id
_entity.type
_entity.pdbx_description
1 polymer ?
#
loop_
_entity_poly.entity_id
_entity_poly.type
_entity_poly.pdbx_seq_one_letter_code
_entity_poly.pdbx_strand_id
1 'polypeptide(L)'
;MLPLMKWQDLIGCRICKYSLVSALGQCALRNGRHLVKERQTLVVAGCFQDGIAWKVPCSIAGIPQPEPLYNKEADQRIWRHVANCTVANVIVYSPDTDVYTIGIGLTIIYNLKQVIVQLNPSSSRLKRYVNINNLIQALNDDQDLSAVAR
;
A
#
# COMPACT_ATOMS: atom_id res chain seq x y z
N MET A 1 17.43 3.57 22.88
CA MET A 1 16.67 2.95 21.78
C MET A 1 15.88 1.80 22.38
N LEU A 2 14.55 1.78 22.23
CA LEU A 2 13.78 0.59 22.62
C LEU A 2 14.09 -0.52 21.62
N PRO A 3 14.32 -1.77 22.07
CA PRO A 3 14.49 -2.89 21.15
C PRO A 3 13.23 -2.98 20.27
N LEU A 4 13.43 -3.07 18.95
CA LEU A 4 12.37 -3.29 17.97
C LEU A 4 11.78 -4.69 18.21
N MET A 5 10.83 -4.81 19.14
CA MET A 5 10.02 -6.02 19.27
C MET A 5 9.27 -6.22 17.95
N LYS A 6 9.42 -7.39 17.34
CA LYS A 6 8.65 -7.70 16.14
C LYS A 6 7.21 -7.94 16.57
N TRP A 7 6.26 -7.57 15.72
CA TRP A 7 4.83 -7.72 16.02
C TRP A 7 4.43 -9.16 16.40
N GLN A 8 5.13 -10.14 15.81
CA GLN A 8 4.99 -11.56 16.12
C GLN A 8 5.40 -11.93 17.56
N ASP A 9 6.29 -11.15 18.17
CA ASP A 9 6.80 -11.38 19.53
C ASP A 9 5.82 -10.84 20.59
N LEU A 10 4.93 -9.92 20.21
CA LEU A 10 3.97 -9.27 21.10
C LEU A 10 2.65 -10.06 21.25
N ILE A 11 2.25 -10.79 20.21
CA ILE A 11 1.01 -11.58 20.19
C ILE A 11 1.29 -12.96 19.60
N GLY A 12 1.71 -13.90 20.45
CA GLY A 12 1.94 -15.29 20.06
C GLY A 12 0.65 -16.07 19.76
N CYS A 13 -0.49 -15.63 20.31
CA CYS A 13 -1.78 -16.25 20.03
C CYS A 13 -2.32 -15.81 18.66
N ARG A 14 -2.37 -16.76 17.72
CA ARG A 14 -2.89 -16.52 16.36
C ARG A 14 -4.32 -15.98 16.37
N ILE A 15 -5.19 -16.50 17.24
CA ILE A 15 -6.60 -16.05 17.35
C ILE A 15 -6.65 -14.58 17.75
N CYS A 16 -5.94 -14.20 18.81
CA CYS A 16 -5.87 -12.80 19.26
C CYS A 16 -5.31 -11.88 18.17
N LYS A 17 -4.30 -12.35 17.42
CA LYS A 17 -3.75 -11.62 16.27
C LYS A 17 -4.81 -11.39 15.19
N TYR A 18 -5.55 -12.43 14.79
CA TYR A 18 -6.64 -12.30 13.81
C TYR A 18 -7.75 -11.36 14.31
N SER A 19 -8.17 -11.49 15.57
CA SER A 19 -9.17 -10.60 16.17
C SER A 19 -8.73 -9.15 16.17
N LEU A 20 -7.47 -8.88 16.52
CA LEU A 20 -6.91 -7.53 16.50
C LEU A 20 -6.87 -6.95 15.08
N VAL A 21 -6.36 -7.71 14.11
CA VAL A 21 -6.27 -7.27 12.71
C VAL A 21 -7.68 -7.01 12.14
N SER A 22 -8.66 -7.84 12.46
CA SER A 22 -10.07 -7.64 12.09
C SER A 22 -10.67 -6.38 12.73
N ALA A 23 -10.40 -6.14 14.02
CA ALA A 23 -10.85 -4.94 14.71
C ALA A 23 -10.25 -3.66 14.09
N LEU A 24 -8.96 -3.68 13.75
CA LEU A 24 -8.29 -2.59 13.04
C LEU A 24 -8.90 -2.35 11.66
N GLY A 25 -9.17 -3.41 10.90
CA GLY A 25 -9.84 -3.30 9.60
C GLY A 25 -11.25 -2.70 9.71
N GLN A 26 -12.04 -3.12 10.69
CA GLN A 26 -13.37 -2.56 10.95
C GLN A 26 -13.29 -1.08 11.31
N CYS A 27 -12.32 -0.70 12.14
CA CYS A 27 -12.07 0.69 12.50
C CYS A 27 -11.73 1.53 11.26
N ALA A 28 -10.84 1.01 10.40
CA ALA A 28 -10.46 1.67 9.15
C ALA A 28 -11.66 1.86 8.21
N LEU A 29 -12.51 0.83 8.02
CA LEU A 29 -13.71 0.95 7.17
C LEU A 29 -14.72 1.96 7.73
N ARG A 30 -14.99 1.92 9.05
CA ARG A 30 -15.97 2.81 9.71
C ARG A 30 -15.54 4.27 9.67
N ASN A 31 -14.27 4.55 9.93
CA ASN A 31 -13.75 5.92 9.97
C ASN A 31 -13.34 6.42 8.59
N GLY A 32 -12.82 5.53 7.74
CA GLY A 32 -12.33 5.84 6.42
C GLY A 32 -13.36 6.52 5.52
N ARG A 33 -14.63 6.12 5.61
CA ARG A 33 -15.73 6.77 4.86
C ARG A 33 -15.83 8.29 5.11
N HIS A 34 -15.35 8.78 6.25
CA HIS A 34 -15.35 10.21 6.62
C HIS A 34 -14.04 10.92 6.22
N LEU A 35 -13.01 10.17 5.88
CA LEU A 35 -11.67 10.68 5.57
C LEU A 35 -11.36 10.67 4.06
N VAL A 36 -12.06 9.83 3.31
CA VAL A 36 -11.96 9.72 1.84
C VAL A 36 -12.62 10.94 1.21
N LYS A 37 -11.85 11.75 0.48
CA LYS A 37 -12.31 12.94 -0.27
C LYS A 37 -12.59 12.59 -1.73
N GLU A 38 -13.13 13.56 -2.47
CA GLU A 38 -13.47 13.42 -3.90
C GLU A 38 -12.37 12.71 -4.71
N ARG A 39 -12.76 11.69 -5.47
CA ARG A 39 -11.89 10.80 -6.29
C ARG A 39 -10.93 9.88 -5.52
N GLN A 40 -11.03 9.79 -4.19
CA GLN A 40 -10.27 8.83 -3.40
C GLN A 40 -11.09 7.55 -3.17
N THR A 41 -10.38 6.44 -2.96
CA THR A 41 -10.99 5.16 -2.54
C THR A 41 -10.13 4.58 -1.44
N LEU A 42 -10.74 4.23 -0.31
CA LEU A 42 -10.06 3.46 0.73
C LEU A 42 -10.20 1.98 0.40
N VAL A 43 -9.10 1.24 0.50
CA VAL A 43 -9.07 -0.22 0.38
C VAL A 43 -8.50 -0.82 1.65
N VAL A 44 -9.22 -1.76 2.26
CA VAL A 44 -8.80 -2.50 3.45
C VAL A 44 -8.71 -3.98 3.08
N ALA A 45 -7.54 -4.60 3.20
CA ALA A 45 -7.29 -5.98 2.78
C ALA A 45 -6.65 -6.81 3.91
N GLY A 46 -6.92 -8.12 3.92
CA GLY A 46 -6.30 -9.05 4.87
C GLY A 46 -6.84 -8.94 6.30
N CYS A 47 -7.94 -8.23 6.51
CA CYS A 47 -8.51 -8.03 7.85
C CYS A 47 -9.64 -9.01 8.21
N PHE A 48 -10.41 -9.47 7.23
CA PHE A 48 -11.64 -10.25 7.49
C PHE A 48 -11.60 -11.63 6.86
N GLN A 49 -11.14 -11.69 5.62
CA GLN A 49 -11.07 -12.92 4.85
C GLN A 49 -9.85 -12.88 3.95
N ASP A 50 -9.12 -13.99 3.90
CA ASP A 50 -8.00 -14.15 2.99
C ASP A 50 -8.49 -14.05 1.55
N GLY A 51 -7.76 -13.30 0.74
CA GLY A 51 -8.13 -13.09 -0.66
C GLY A 51 -9.38 -12.23 -0.86
N ILE A 52 -9.85 -11.46 0.13
CA ILE A 52 -10.90 -10.45 -0.06
C ILE A 52 -10.46 -9.09 0.49
N ALA A 53 -10.52 -8.06 -0.35
CA ALA A 53 -10.41 -6.66 0.07
C ALA A 53 -11.79 -6.06 0.22
N TRP A 54 -11.87 -4.98 0.99
CA TRP A 54 -13.07 -4.17 1.14
C TRP A 54 -12.76 -2.74 0.69
N LYS A 55 -13.53 -2.23 -0.26
CA LYS A 55 -13.39 -0.87 -0.78
C LYS A 55 -14.48 0.04 -0.22
N VAL A 56 -14.11 1.27 0.07
CA VAL A 56 -15.04 2.36 0.40
C VAL A 56 -14.84 3.45 -0.65
N PRO A 57 -15.72 3.52 -1.67
CA PRO A 57 -15.65 4.59 -2.67
C PRO A 57 -16.09 5.92 -2.06
N CYS A 58 -15.60 7.03 -2.61
CA CYS A 58 -16.10 8.36 -2.32
C CYS A 58 -17.54 8.52 -2.88
N SER A 59 -18.54 8.04 -2.16
CA SER A 59 -19.96 8.31 -2.44
C SER A 59 -20.70 8.61 -1.14
N ILE A 60 -21.79 9.37 -1.23
CA ILE A 60 -22.61 9.82 -0.07
C ILE A 60 -23.10 8.65 0.79
N ALA A 61 -23.20 7.44 0.22
CA ALA A 61 -23.56 6.22 0.94
C ALA A 61 -22.36 5.47 1.54
N GLY A 62 -21.14 5.60 0.97
CA GLY A 62 -19.88 5.08 1.53
C GLY A 62 -19.93 3.62 2.01
N ILE A 63 -20.73 2.76 1.37
CA ILE A 63 -20.94 1.39 1.82
C ILE A 63 -19.69 0.57 1.47
N PRO A 64 -19.04 -0.09 2.44
CA PRO A 64 -17.95 -1.01 2.16
C PRO A 64 -18.43 -2.13 1.22
N GLN A 65 -17.75 -2.30 0.09
CA GLN A 65 -18.04 -3.36 -0.87
C GLN A 65 -16.90 -4.37 -0.89
N PRO A 66 -17.20 -5.69 -0.90
CA PRO A 66 -16.17 -6.68 -1.10
C PRO A 66 -15.64 -6.54 -2.53
N GLU A 67 -14.31 -6.53 -2.63
CA GLU A 67 -13.58 -6.59 -3.89
C GLU A 67 -12.76 -7.89 -3.83
N PRO A 68 -13.13 -8.91 -4.63
CA PRO A 68 -12.39 -10.16 -4.68
C PRO A 68 -10.92 -9.87 -4.93
N LEU A 69 -10.07 -10.41 -4.06
CA LEU A 69 -8.64 -10.23 -4.17
C LEU A 69 -8.00 -11.45 -4.82
N TYR A 70 -7.17 -11.16 -5.81
CA TYR A 70 -6.24 -12.11 -6.38
C TYR A 70 -5.25 -12.56 -5.30
N ASN A 71 -4.96 -13.87 -5.24
CA ASN A 71 -4.06 -14.56 -4.29
C ASN A 71 -2.59 -14.06 -4.32
N LYS A 72 -2.35 -12.79 -3.97
CA LYS A 72 -1.04 -12.12 -4.01
C LYS A 72 -0.77 -11.36 -2.71
N GLU A 73 0.51 -11.16 -2.39
CA GLU A 73 0.99 -10.45 -1.18
C GLU A 73 0.51 -8.99 -1.13
N ALA A 74 0.50 -8.38 0.07
CA ALA A 74 -0.03 -7.03 0.32
C ALA A 74 0.52 -5.98 -0.66
N ASP A 75 1.83 -5.94 -0.85
CA ASP A 75 2.48 -4.95 -1.72
C ASP A 75 2.14 -5.16 -3.20
N GLN A 76 2.07 -6.41 -3.66
CA GLN A 76 1.66 -6.72 -5.04
C GLN A 76 0.23 -6.24 -5.32
N ARG A 77 -0.64 -6.27 -4.31
CA ARG A 77 -2.02 -5.78 -4.42
C ARG A 77 -2.09 -4.26 -4.51
N ILE A 78 -1.27 -3.57 -3.71
CA ILE A 78 -1.10 -2.11 -3.82
C ILE A 78 -0.73 -1.75 -5.24
N TRP A 79 0.34 -2.33 -5.77
CA TRP A 79 0.84 -1.99 -7.09
C TRP A 79 -0.10 -2.33 -8.24
N ARG A 80 -0.88 -3.41 -8.12
CA ARG A 80 -1.94 -3.70 -9.09
C ARG A 80 -3.06 -2.66 -9.06
N HIS A 81 -3.44 -2.18 -7.87
CA HIS A 81 -4.39 -1.08 -7.77
C HIS A 81 -3.82 0.20 -8.39
N VAL A 82 -2.54 0.52 -8.13
CA VAL A 82 -1.84 1.62 -8.78
C VAL A 82 -1.88 1.48 -10.31
N ALA A 83 -1.66 0.27 -10.84
CA ALA A 83 -1.74 -0.02 -12.27
C ALA A 83 -3.13 0.27 -12.86
N ASN A 84 -4.18 -0.22 -12.18
CA ASN A 84 -5.54 -0.25 -12.72
C ASN A 84 -6.36 1.01 -12.43
N CYS A 85 -5.97 1.80 -11.42
CA CYS A 85 -6.68 3.05 -11.13
C CYS A 85 -6.56 4.01 -12.33
N THR A 86 -7.51 4.93 -12.50
CA THR A 86 -7.49 5.89 -13.63
C THR A 86 -6.80 7.21 -13.29
N VAL A 87 -6.33 7.38 -12.05
CA VAL A 87 -5.75 8.64 -11.58
C VAL A 87 -4.31 8.83 -12.07
N ALA A 88 -3.95 10.09 -12.36
CA ALA A 88 -2.61 10.44 -12.85
C ALA A 88 -1.57 10.56 -11.72
N ASN A 89 -2.00 10.89 -10.50
CA ASN A 89 -1.13 11.07 -9.33
C ASN A 89 -1.52 10.09 -8.25
N VAL A 90 -0.55 9.31 -7.76
CA VAL A 90 -0.75 8.27 -6.76
C VAL A 90 0.23 8.45 -5.62
N ILE A 91 -0.29 8.42 -4.40
CA ILE A 91 0.52 8.37 -3.17
C ILE A 91 0.28 7.01 -2.53
N VAL A 92 1.35 6.22 -2.42
CA VAL A 92 1.35 4.94 -1.71
C VAL A 92 1.89 5.16 -0.31
N TYR A 93 1.13 4.71 0.69
CA TYR A 93 1.57 4.68 2.07
C TYR A 93 1.76 3.22 2.49
N SER A 94 2.98 2.86 2.90
CA SER A 94 3.26 1.57 3.52
C SER A 94 4.19 1.77 4.72
N PRO A 95 3.95 1.08 5.85
CA PRO A 95 4.93 0.98 6.92
C PRO A 95 6.13 0.11 6.52
N ASP A 96 5.97 -0.76 5.54
CA ASP A 96 7.01 -1.66 5.05
C ASP A 96 7.92 -0.92 4.07
N THR A 97 9.23 -1.07 4.27
CA THR A 97 10.23 -0.32 3.50
C THR A 97 10.47 -0.91 2.12
N ASP A 98 10.13 -2.16 1.86
CA ASP A 98 10.35 -2.88 0.60
C ASP A 98 9.20 -2.73 -0.41
N VAL A 99 8.09 -2.07 -0.02
CA VAL A 99 6.95 -1.82 -0.92
C VAL A 99 7.39 -1.18 -2.24
N TYR A 100 8.36 -0.25 -2.19
CA TYR A 100 8.78 0.48 -3.39
C TYR A 100 9.59 -0.41 -4.34
N THR A 101 10.32 -1.40 -3.82
CA THR A 101 11.13 -2.34 -4.60
C THR A 101 10.25 -3.22 -5.49
N ILE A 102 9.10 -3.67 -4.97
CA ILE A 102 8.10 -4.39 -5.78
C ILE A 102 7.53 -3.48 -6.88
N GLY A 103 7.34 -2.20 -6.56
CA GLY A 103 6.87 -1.21 -7.51
C GLY A 103 7.80 -1.02 -8.70
N ILE A 104 9.10 -0.91 -8.47
CA ILE A 104 10.10 -0.67 -9.53
C ILE A 104 9.97 -1.69 -10.68
N GLY A 105 9.69 -2.96 -10.37
CA GLY A 105 9.52 -4.02 -11.37
C GLY A 105 8.30 -3.88 -12.29
N LEU A 106 7.39 -2.94 -12.04
CA LEU A 106 6.17 -2.70 -12.81
C LEU A 106 6.29 -1.45 -13.69
N THR A 107 7.41 -1.35 -14.41
CA THR A 107 7.88 -0.17 -15.16
C THR A 107 6.86 0.44 -16.12
N ILE A 108 6.00 -0.36 -16.74
CA ILE A 108 4.99 0.07 -17.73
C ILE A 108 4.02 1.12 -17.16
N ILE A 109 3.74 1.09 -15.86
CA ILE A 109 2.73 1.95 -15.22
C ILE A 109 3.21 3.41 -15.10
N TYR A 110 4.52 3.62 -15.02
CA TYR A 110 5.11 4.92 -14.64
C TYR A 110 5.20 5.93 -15.79
N ASN A 111 5.06 5.49 -17.04
CA ASN A 111 4.96 6.41 -18.17
C ASN A 111 3.60 7.14 -18.21
N LEU A 112 2.61 6.64 -17.48
CA LEU A 112 1.24 7.18 -17.48
C LEU A 112 0.85 7.86 -16.16
N LYS A 113 1.66 7.68 -15.10
CA LYS A 113 1.32 8.09 -13.73
C LYS A 113 2.54 8.61 -12.98
N GLN A 114 2.32 9.61 -12.14
CA GLN A 114 3.25 10.03 -11.11
C GLN A 114 2.96 9.26 -9.82
N VAL A 115 3.96 8.53 -9.31
CA VAL A 115 3.80 7.69 -8.12
C VAL A 115 4.84 8.05 -7.06
N ILE A 116 4.35 8.37 -5.86
CA ILE A 116 5.17 8.69 -4.70
C ILE A 116 4.89 7.66 -3.60
N VAL A 117 5.93 7.03 -3.07
CA VAL A 117 5.84 6.18 -1.89
C VAL A 117 6.28 6.97 -0.67
N GLN A 118 5.43 7.08 0.34
CA GLN A 118 5.81 7.59 1.65
C GLN A 118 6.38 6.45 2.49
N LEU A 119 7.68 6.52 2.79
CA LEU A 119 8.37 5.62 3.71
C LEU A 119 8.22 6.16 5.13
N ASN A 120 7.49 5.44 5.98
CA ASN A 120 7.37 5.79 7.40
C ASN A 120 7.61 4.55 8.26
N PRO A 121 8.77 4.43 8.94
CA PRO A 121 8.78 3.66 10.18
C PRO A 121 7.81 4.34 11.14
N SER A 122 6.91 3.57 11.75
CA SER A 122 5.74 4.04 12.53
C SER A 122 6.05 5.02 13.68
N SER A 123 7.33 5.29 13.95
CA SER A 123 7.89 6.11 15.03
C SER A 123 8.55 7.42 14.58
N SER A 124 8.76 7.67 13.28
CA SER A 124 9.47 8.87 12.81
C SER A 124 8.54 10.06 12.57
N ARG A 125 8.84 11.23 13.17
CA ARG A 125 8.19 12.51 12.82
C ARG A 125 8.60 13.01 11.43
N LEU A 126 9.76 12.57 10.93
CA LEU A 126 10.26 12.91 9.59
C LEU A 126 9.67 11.92 8.58
N LYS A 127 8.81 12.44 7.71
CA LYS A 127 8.25 11.69 6.59
C LYS A 127 9.27 11.63 5.47
N ARG A 128 9.58 10.42 4.98
CA ARG A 128 10.45 10.23 3.81
C ARG A 128 9.59 9.87 2.61
N TYR A 129 9.97 10.37 1.44
CA TYR A 129 9.23 10.15 0.21
C TYR A 129 10.19 9.66 -0.87
N VAL A 130 9.77 8.63 -1.59
CA VAL A 130 10.46 8.14 -2.78
C VAL A 130 9.56 8.41 -3.97
N ASN A 131 10.02 9.28 -4.87
CA ASN A 131 9.40 9.42 -6.18
C ASN A 131 9.88 8.26 -7.05
N ILE A 132 8.96 7.37 -7.42
CA ILE A 132 9.29 6.13 -8.13
C ILE A 132 9.67 6.41 -9.57
N ASN A 133 9.05 7.40 -10.19
CA ASN A 133 9.40 7.84 -11.54
C ASN A 133 10.86 8.32 -11.59
N ASN A 134 11.26 9.18 -10.66
CA ASN A 134 12.64 9.67 -10.59
C ASN A 134 13.64 8.56 -10.26
N LEU A 135 13.26 7.61 -9.39
CA LEU A 135 14.12 6.47 -9.06
C LEU A 135 14.35 5.56 -10.28
N ILE A 136 13.30 5.24 -11.04
CA ILE A 136 13.42 4.45 -12.27
C ILE A 136 14.28 5.19 -13.30
N GLN A 137 14.07 6.50 -13.47
CA GLN A 137 14.91 7.30 -14.35
C GLN A 137 16.39 7.25 -13.92
N ALA A 138 16.67 7.47 -12.63
CA ALA A 138 18.03 7.38 -12.12
C ALA A 138 18.67 6.00 -12.32
N LEU A 139 17.90 4.91 -12.16
CA LEU A 139 18.37 3.54 -12.42
C LEU A 139 18.63 3.28 -13.91
N ASN A 140 17.84 3.87 -14.80
CA ASN A 140 18.04 3.76 -16.25
C ASN A 140 19.23 4.60 -16.74
N ASP A 141 19.49 5.74 -16.09
CA ASP A 141 20.60 6.65 -16.41
C ASP A 141 21.94 6.16 -15.81
N ASP A 142 21.89 5.21 -14.87
CA ASP A 142 23.06 4.58 -14.27
C ASP A 142 23.76 3.64 -15.26
N GLN A 143 25.03 3.92 -15.58
CA GLN A 143 25.79 3.16 -16.57
C GLN A 143 26.03 1.69 -16.17
N ASP A 144 26.17 1.40 -14.89
CA ASP A 144 26.44 0.05 -14.41
C ASP A 144 25.16 -0.80 -14.38
N LEU A 145 24.01 -0.17 -14.11
CA LEU A 145 22.72 -0.84 -13.99
C LEU A 145 21.91 -0.86 -15.30
N SER A 146 22.10 0.11 -16.19
CA SER A 146 21.40 0.19 -17.48
C SER A 146 21.68 -1.00 -18.41
N ALA A 147 22.84 -1.65 -18.25
CA ALA A 147 23.21 -2.85 -18.99
C ALA A 147 22.46 -4.12 -18.55
N VAL A 148 21.85 -4.13 -17.36
CA VAL A 148 21.11 -5.29 -16.79
C VAL A 148 19.63 -5.25 -17.19
N ALA A 149 19.10 -4.10 -17.61
CA ALA A 149 17.68 -3.86 -17.83
C ALA A 149 17.17 -4.19 -19.27
N ARG A 150 17.73 -5.20 -19.94
CA ARG A 150 17.23 -5.68 -21.24
C ARG A 150 16.73 -7.11 -21.18
#